data_AF-A0A968TWH7-F1
#
_entry.id   AF-A0A968TWH7-F1
#
_cell.length_a   1.000
_cell.length_b   1.000
_cell.length_c   1.000
_cell.angle_alpha   90.00
_cell.angle_beta   90.00
_cell.angle_gamma   90.00
#
_symmetry.space_group_name_H-M   'P 1'
#
loop_
_entity.id
_entity.type
_entity.pdbx_description
1 polymer ?
#
loop_
_entity_poly.entity_id
_entity_poly.type
_entity_poly.pdbx_seq_one_letter_code
_entity_poly.pdbx_strand_id
1 'polypeptide(L)'
;MVDVFQTMGPGILTGCITTAAAFVMTLFTDFTGVAEMGLIASVGVLLCLISMGTTFPALVRLIKPAHRHVKPMTGRVMHLYEDRWFMPFADHPRLTLGIAAVLTLSSLGSLWWMKFDYNLLKLQASGMESVEWERKLWRMAANRSGSAYPSCTTCRRHAGLLLSISQQPTVGLVRGDWSAHPGKRDTQGGAAHAGAG
;
A
#
# COMPACT_ATOMS: atom_id res chain seq x y z
N MET A 1 -9.69 28.32 -30.18
CA MET A 1 -9.47 27.94 -28.75
C MET A 1 -10.66 27.16 -28.21
N VAL A 2 -11.89 27.63 -28.45
CA VAL A 2 -13.11 26.87 -28.15
C VAL A 2 -13.13 25.51 -28.85
N ASP A 3 -12.65 25.41 -30.09
CA ASP A 3 -12.63 24.15 -30.86
C ASP A 3 -11.73 23.07 -30.24
N VAL A 4 -10.59 23.49 -29.67
CA VAL A 4 -9.67 22.59 -28.95
C VAL A 4 -10.32 22.07 -27.68
N PHE A 5 -11.05 22.93 -26.97
CA PHE A 5 -11.77 22.54 -25.76
C PHE A 5 -12.93 21.57 -26.07
N GLN A 6 -13.65 21.76 -27.18
CA GLN A 6 -14.71 20.85 -27.63
C GLN A 6 -14.16 19.46 -28.03
N THR A 7 -12.97 19.42 -28.65
CA THR A 7 -12.38 18.16 -29.15
C THR A 7 -11.68 17.38 -28.04
N MET A 8 -10.91 18.05 -27.18
CA MET A 8 -10.06 17.40 -26.15
C MET A 8 -10.73 17.35 -24.77
N GLY A 9 -11.69 18.24 -24.51
CA GLY A 9 -12.37 18.35 -23.21
C GLY A 9 -13.02 17.04 -22.72
N PRO A 10 -13.77 16.30 -23.56
CA PRO A 10 -14.39 15.05 -23.14
C PRO A 10 -13.37 13.99 -22.67
N GLY A 11 -12.23 13.88 -23.36
CA GLY A 11 -11.16 12.94 -22.99
C GLY A 11 -10.49 13.29 -21.66
N ILE A 12 -10.23 14.58 -21.44
CA ILE A 12 -9.64 15.07 -20.18
C ILE A 12 -10.61 14.87 -19.02
N LEU A 13 -11.89 15.20 -19.21
CA LEU A 13 -12.92 15.03 -18.18
C LEU A 13 -13.08 13.57 -17.78
N THR A 14 -13.23 12.67 -18.76
CA THR A 14 -13.37 11.23 -18.49
C THR A 14 -12.15 10.66 -17.77
N GLY A 15 -10.93 10.99 -18.21
CA GLY A 15 -9.70 10.54 -17.54
C GLY A 15 -9.56 11.05 -16.10
N CYS A 16 -9.83 12.34 -15.85
CA CYS A 16 -9.78 12.91 -14.51
C CYS A 16 -10.84 12.30 -13.59
N ILE A 17 -12.07 12.10 -14.07
CA ILE A 17 -13.15 11.49 -13.28
C ILE A 17 -12.82 10.03 -12.94
N THR A 18 -12.33 9.23 -13.90
CA THR A 18 -11.93 7.85 -13.65
C THR A 18 -10.79 7.77 -12.63
N THR A 19 -9.80 8.67 -12.74
CA THR A 19 -8.67 8.73 -11.79
C THR A 19 -9.14 9.12 -10.39
N ALA A 20 -10.01 10.14 -10.27
CA ALA A 20 -10.59 10.52 -8.99
C ALA A 20 -11.40 9.37 -8.38
N ALA A 21 -12.20 8.65 -9.18
CA ALA A 21 -12.95 7.48 -8.74
C ALA A 21 -12.03 6.36 -8.22
N ALA A 22 -10.91 6.09 -8.90
CA ALA A 22 -9.92 5.11 -8.45
C ALA A 22 -9.33 5.46 -7.07
N PHE A 23 -9.01 6.73 -6.82
CA PHE A 23 -8.54 7.18 -5.51
C PHE A 23 -9.64 7.16 -4.45
N VAL A 24 -10.89 7.44 -4.81
CA VAL A 24 -12.02 7.32 -3.87
C VAL A 24 -12.22 5.86 -3.44
N MET A 25 -11.95 4.87 -4.28
CA MET A 25 -12.05 3.45 -3.91
C MET A 25 -11.13 3.07 -2.74
N THR A 26 -10.02 3.78 -2.52
CA THR A 26 -9.12 3.47 -1.39
C THR A 26 -9.75 3.82 -0.02
N LEU A 27 -10.84 4.61 0.01
CA LEU A 27 -11.61 4.88 1.23
C LEU A 27 -12.30 3.64 1.80
N PHE A 28 -12.53 2.61 0.98
CA PHE A 28 -13.11 1.33 1.43
C PHE A 28 -12.09 0.40 2.11
N THR A 29 -10.84 0.82 2.26
CA THR A 29 -9.79 0.01 2.90
C THR A 29 -9.72 0.29 4.40
N ASP A 30 -9.58 -0.75 5.23
CA ASP A 30 -9.50 -0.64 6.71
C ASP A 30 -8.22 0.08 7.22
N PHE A 31 -7.25 0.35 6.34
CA PHE A 31 -6.03 1.08 6.67
C PHE A 31 -6.24 2.59 6.53
N THR A 32 -6.42 3.27 7.66
CA THR A 32 -6.66 4.73 7.74
C THR A 32 -5.66 5.56 6.95
N GLY A 33 -4.36 5.23 7.00
CA GLY A 33 -3.34 5.96 6.25
C GLY A 33 -3.52 5.94 4.72
N VAL A 34 -4.05 4.84 4.18
CA VAL A 34 -4.32 4.72 2.73
C VAL A 34 -5.65 5.41 2.36
N ALA A 35 -6.64 5.35 3.26
CA ALA A 35 -7.92 6.03 3.08
C ALA A 35 -7.75 7.57 3.05
N GLU A 36 -7.00 8.13 4.01
CA GLU A 36 -6.73 9.57 4.08
C GLU A 36 -5.96 10.08 2.85
N MET A 37 -4.96 9.32 2.39
CA MET A 37 -4.23 9.64 1.15
C MET A 37 -5.15 9.66 -0.07
N GLY A 38 -6.07 8.71 -0.19
CA GLY A 38 -7.05 8.66 -1.28
C GLY A 38 -8.03 9.83 -1.28
N LEU A 39 -8.49 10.26 -0.09
CA LEU A 39 -9.34 11.43 0.05
C LEU A 39 -8.63 12.69 -0.49
N ILE A 40 -7.40 12.93 -0.05
CA ILE A 40 -6.62 14.11 -0.43
C ILE A 40 -6.31 14.07 -1.93
N ALA A 41 -5.91 12.90 -2.46
CA ALA A 41 -5.58 12.72 -3.86
C ALA A 41 -6.79 12.95 -4.79
N SER A 42 -7.94 12.35 -4.47
CA SER A 42 -9.16 12.48 -5.30
C SER A 42 -9.65 13.93 -5.37
N VAL A 43 -9.66 14.65 -4.24
CA VAL A 43 -9.98 16.09 -4.21
C VAL A 43 -8.94 16.90 -5.00
N GLY A 44 -7.65 16.57 -4.86
CA GLY A 44 -6.57 17.22 -5.62
C GLY A 44 -6.72 17.07 -7.14
N VAL A 45 -7.12 15.89 -7.62
CA VAL A 45 -7.37 15.65 -9.05
C VAL A 45 -8.53 16.50 -9.57
N LEU A 46 -9.62 16.61 -8.81
CA LEU A 46 -10.76 17.47 -9.18
C LEU A 46 -10.39 18.96 -9.19
N LEU A 47 -9.62 19.41 -8.20
CA LEU A 47 -9.08 20.77 -8.17
C LEU A 47 -8.13 21.05 -9.34
N CYS A 48 -7.30 20.08 -9.71
CA CYS A 48 -6.41 20.16 -10.86
C CYS A 48 -7.21 20.32 -12.16
N LEU A 49 -8.27 19.53 -12.34
CA LEU A 49 -9.17 19.64 -13.49
C LEU A 49 -9.81 21.04 -13.60
N ILE A 50 -10.30 21.59 -12.49
CA ILE A 50 -10.88 22.94 -12.47
C ILE A 50 -9.82 24.00 -12.81
N SER A 51 -8.62 23.90 -12.22
CA SER A 51 -7.51 24.81 -12.49
C SER A 51 -7.05 24.73 -13.94
N MET A 52 -6.97 23.53 -14.52
CA MET A 52 -6.66 23.36 -15.93
C MET A 52 -7.75 23.96 -16.84
N GLY A 53 -9.03 23.84 -16.47
CA GLY A 53 -10.13 24.45 -17.22
C GLY A 53 -10.19 25.98 -17.14
N THR A 54 -9.59 26.59 -16.12
CA THR A 54 -9.75 28.04 -15.82
C THR A 54 -8.43 28.81 -15.88
N THR A 55 -7.43 28.39 -15.12
CA THR A 55 -6.11 29.02 -15.02
C THR A 55 -5.35 28.91 -16.33
N PHE A 56 -5.33 27.74 -16.97
CA PHE A 56 -4.60 27.54 -18.23
C PHE A 56 -5.09 28.46 -19.37
N PRO A 57 -6.40 28.52 -19.71
CA PRO A 57 -6.86 29.41 -20.76
C PRO A 57 -6.69 30.90 -20.40
N ALA A 58 -6.77 31.26 -19.12
CA ALA A 58 -6.49 32.61 -18.66
C ALA A 58 -5.02 32.99 -18.87
N LEU A 59 -4.09 32.09 -18.54
CA LEU A 59 -2.66 32.29 -18.75
C LEU A 59 -2.31 32.41 -20.24
N VAL A 60 -2.90 31.56 -21.08
CA VAL A 60 -2.72 31.60 -22.54
C VAL A 60 -3.29 32.89 -23.15
N ARG A 61 -4.38 33.45 -22.60
CA ARG A 61 -4.87 34.77 -23.03
C ARG A 61 -3.96 35.91 -22.60
N LEU A 62 -3.37 35.82 -21.41
CA LEU A 62 -2.49 36.85 -20.87
C LEU A 62 -1.15 36.88 -21.61
N ILE A 63 -0.59 35.71 -21.89
CA ILE A 63 0.58 35.52 -22.75
C ILE A 63 0.08 35.67 -24.19
N LYS A 64 -0.13 36.92 -24.66
CA LYS A 64 -0.42 37.19 -26.08
C LYS A 64 0.65 36.47 -26.92
N PRO A 65 0.32 35.39 -27.64
CA PRO A 65 1.26 34.87 -28.60
C PRO A 65 1.31 35.95 -29.68
N ALA A 66 2.40 36.74 -29.72
CA ALA A 66 2.69 37.60 -30.84
C ALA A 66 2.38 36.78 -32.10
N HIS A 67 1.46 37.25 -32.94
CA HIS A 67 0.84 36.53 -34.06
C HIS A 67 1.87 35.93 -35.04
N ARG A 68 2.65 34.96 -34.58
CA ARG A 68 3.44 34.09 -35.39
C ARG A 68 2.43 33.05 -35.77
N HIS A 69 1.90 33.20 -36.98
CA HIS A 69 1.24 32.10 -37.68
C HIS A 69 2.18 30.90 -37.57
N VAL A 70 1.94 30.06 -36.57
CA VAL A 70 2.49 28.72 -36.54
C VAL A 70 1.79 28.08 -37.73
N LYS A 71 2.44 28.10 -38.89
CA LYS A 71 1.95 27.41 -40.07
C LYS A 71 1.60 26.00 -39.58
N PRO A 72 0.37 25.52 -39.79
CA PRO A 72 0.07 24.14 -39.46
C PRO A 72 1.14 23.30 -40.15
N MET A 73 1.73 22.35 -39.43
CA MET A 73 2.66 21.39 -40.02
C MET A 73 1.86 20.42 -40.93
N THR A 74 1.13 20.96 -41.90
CA THR A 74 0.22 20.29 -42.82
C THR A 74 0.94 19.38 -43.83
N GLY A 75 2.27 19.44 -43.89
CA GLY A 75 3.09 18.56 -44.74
C GLY A 75 4.03 17.63 -43.98
N ARG A 76 3.98 17.63 -42.64
CA ARG A 76 4.70 16.66 -41.83
C ARG A 76 3.65 15.96 -40.99
N VAL A 77 3.11 14.86 -41.52
CA VAL A 77 2.92 13.70 -40.66
C VAL A 77 4.23 13.59 -39.88
N MET A 78 4.23 13.96 -38.60
CA MET A 78 4.44 12.94 -37.58
C MET A 78 5.49 11.86 -37.87
N HIS A 79 6.59 12.07 -38.59
CA HIS A 79 7.57 11.02 -38.92
C HIS A 79 8.24 10.41 -37.67
N LEU A 80 7.89 10.89 -36.47
CA LEU A 80 8.05 10.18 -35.20
C LEU A 80 7.40 8.77 -35.19
N TYR A 81 6.44 8.52 -36.09
CA TYR A 81 5.86 7.20 -36.31
C TYR A 81 6.64 6.35 -37.34
N GLU A 82 7.49 7.00 -38.11
CA GLU A 82 8.38 6.37 -39.09
C GLU A 82 9.74 6.00 -38.48
N ASP A 83 9.91 6.16 -37.17
CA ASP A 83 10.96 5.45 -36.48
C ASP A 83 10.66 3.95 -36.62
N ARG A 84 11.60 3.25 -37.25
CA ARG A 84 11.65 1.81 -37.60
C ARG A 84 11.26 0.86 -36.46
N TRP A 85 11.07 1.40 -35.25
CA TRP A 85 10.67 0.70 -34.05
C TRP A 85 9.15 0.65 -33.84
N PHE A 86 8.37 1.67 -34.24
CA PHE A 86 6.90 1.71 -34.03
C PHE A 86 6.08 1.24 -35.24
N MET A 87 6.56 1.44 -36.46
CA MET A 87 5.90 0.96 -37.69
C MET A 87 5.53 -0.55 -37.68
N PRO A 88 6.41 -1.49 -37.29
CA PRO A 88 6.04 -2.91 -37.29
C PRO A 88 4.92 -3.24 -36.29
N PHE A 89 4.71 -2.42 -35.26
CA PHE A 89 3.62 -2.61 -34.30
C PHE A 89 2.25 -2.30 -34.89
N ALA A 90 2.20 -1.43 -35.89
CA ALA A 90 0.95 -0.97 -36.47
C ALA A 90 0.63 -1.56 -37.85
N ASP A 91 1.65 -1.90 -38.63
CA ASP A 91 1.46 -2.57 -39.92
C ASP A 91 0.99 -4.03 -39.77
N HIS A 92 1.20 -4.64 -38.59
CA HIS A 92 0.78 -6.01 -38.29
C HIS A 92 -0.05 -6.10 -36.99
N PRO A 93 -1.28 -5.55 -36.97
CA PRO A 93 -2.10 -5.44 -35.76
C PRO A 93 -2.41 -6.78 -35.09
N ARG A 94 -2.47 -7.87 -35.87
CA ARG A 94 -2.71 -9.22 -35.34
C ARG A 94 -1.51 -9.78 -34.58
N LEU A 95 -0.30 -9.50 -35.05
CA LEU A 95 0.94 -9.98 -34.44
C LEU A 95 1.23 -9.21 -33.15
N THR A 96 1.00 -7.89 -33.13
CA THR A 96 1.10 -7.10 -31.91
C THR A 96 0.08 -7.48 -30.86
N LEU A 97 -1.18 -7.72 -31.26
CA LEU A 97 -2.19 -8.22 -30.33
C LEU A 97 -1.79 -9.59 -29.77
N GLY A 98 -1.24 -10.48 -30.60
CA GLY A 98 -0.74 -11.78 -30.18
C GLY A 98 0.42 -11.69 -29.18
N ILE A 99 1.44 -10.87 -29.46
CA ILE A 99 2.57 -10.66 -28.56
C ILE A 99 2.10 -10.04 -27.23
N ALA A 100 1.24 -9.02 -27.28
CA ALA A 100 0.70 -8.39 -26.08
C ALA A 100 -0.14 -9.37 -25.25
N ALA A 101 -0.94 -10.22 -25.90
CA ALA A 101 -1.71 -11.26 -25.24
C ALA A 101 -0.78 -12.30 -24.57
N VAL A 102 0.25 -12.79 -25.27
CA VAL A 102 1.23 -13.72 -24.69
C VAL A 102 1.94 -13.11 -23.50
N LEU A 103 2.39 -11.85 -23.58
CA LEU A 103 3.02 -11.13 -22.48
C LEU A 103 2.08 -10.96 -21.28
N THR A 104 0.81 -10.67 -21.55
CA THR A 104 -0.21 -10.52 -20.51
C THR A 104 -0.50 -11.85 -19.84
N LEU A 105 -0.64 -12.94 -20.60
CA LEU A 105 -0.80 -14.30 -20.06
C LEU A 105 0.43 -14.76 -19.28
N SER A 106 1.65 -14.45 -19.74
CA SER A 106 2.88 -14.80 -19.02
C SER A 106 2.99 -14.05 -17.70
N SER A 107 2.62 -12.76 -17.68
CA SER A 107 2.60 -11.97 -16.45
C SER A 107 1.56 -12.50 -15.47
N LEU A 108 0.40 -12.95 -15.98
CA LEU A 108 -0.65 -13.56 -15.17
C LEU A 108 -0.19 -14.88 -14.52
N GLY A 109 0.61 -15.68 -15.23
CA GLY A 109 1.25 -16.87 -14.65
C GLY A 109 2.26 -16.53 -13.56
N SER A 110 2.99 -15.42 -13.71
CA SER A 110 3.99 -14.98 -12.74
C SER A 110 3.40 -14.52 -11.40
N LEU A 111 2.10 -14.18 -11.35
CA LEU A 111 1.41 -13.82 -10.10
C LEU A 111 1.44 -14.96 -9.07
N TRP A 112 1.47 -16.22 -9.53
CA TRP A 112 1.52 -17.38 -8.65
C TRP A 112 2.84 -17.49 -7.87
N TRP A 113 3.89 -16.75 -8.29
CA TRP A 113 5.18 -16.76 -7.61
C TRP A 113 5.35 -15.65 -6.56
N MET A 114 4.38 -14.71 -6.46
CA MET A 114 4.49 -13.55 -5.60
C MET A 114 4.25 -13.93 -4.13
N LYS A 115 5.32 -13.95 -3.32
CA LYS A 115 5.22 -14.11 -1.86
C LYS A 115 5.00 -12.74 -1.21
N PHE A 116 3.92 -12.60 -0.43
CA PHE A 116 3.65 -11.40 0.36
C PHE A 116 4.44 -11.41 1.66
N ASP A 117 5.22 -10.36 1.93
CA ASP A 117 5.97 -10.20 3.18
C ASP A 117 5.14 -9.36 4.17
N TYR A 118 4.61 -10.01 5.20
CA TYR A 118 3.79 -9.37 6.23
C TYR A 118 4.62 -8.57 7.25
N ASN A 119 5.96 -8.59 7.16
CA ASN A 119 6.81 -7.98 8.16
C ASN A 119 6.98 -6.46 7.92
N LEU A 120 6.15 -5.66 8.58
CA LEU A 120 6.20 -4.19 8.53
C LEU A 120 7.58 -3.61 8.93
N LEU A 121 8.39 -4.33 9.72
CA LEU A 121 9.75 -3.92 10.08
C LEU A 121 10.67 -3.80 8.86
N LYS A 122 10.37 -4.51 7.77
CA LYS A 122 11.11 -4.39 6.51
C LYS A 122 10.65 -3.20 5.65
N LEU A 123 9.46 -2.67 5.92
CA LEU A 123 8.93 -1.46 5.26
C LEU A 123 9.41 -0.18 5.95
N GLN A 124 9.91 -0.27 7.20
CA GLN A 124 10.57 0.83 7.88
C GLN A 124 11.99 1.04 7.32
N ALA A 125 12.43 2.29 7.27
CA ALA A 125 13.74 2.66 6.72
C ALA A 125 14.89 1.94 7.45
N SER A 126 15.73 1.23 6.70
CA SER A 126 16.90 0.53 7.23
C SER A 126 17.97 1.53 7.67
N GLY A 127 18.23 1.61 8.98
CA GLY A 127 19.32 2.44 9.53
C GLY A 127 18.93 3.38 10.67
N MET A 128 17.67 3.41 11.11
CA MET A 128 17.31 4.16 12.31
C MET A 128 17.74 3.43 13.59
N GLU A 129 18.26 4.18 14.56
CA GLU A 129 18.68 3.67 15.87
C GLU A 129 17.54 2.93 16.60
N SER A 130 16.30 3.38 16.40
CA SER A 130 15.08 2.74 16.93
C SER A 130 14.89 1.31 16.43
N VAL A 131 15.18 1.03 15.14
CA VAL A 131 15.05 -0.30 14.54
C VAL A 131 16.19 -1.22 14.98
N GLU A 132 17.38 -0.66 15.20
CA GLU A 132 18.53 -1.41 15.71
C GLU A 132 18.31 -1.84 17.16
N TRP A 133 17.85 -0.94 18.02
CA TRP A 133 17.47 -1.26 19.39
C TRP A 133 16.27 -2.21 19.45
N GLU A 134 15.26 -2.04 18.60
CA GLU A 134 14.15 -2.99 18.51
C GLU A 134 14.64 -4.40 18.14
N ARG A 135 15.50 -4.53 17.13
CA ARG A 135 16.08 -5.82 16.74
C ARG A 135 16.94 -6.41 17.86
N LYS A 136 17.65 -5.58 18.61
CA LYS A 136 18.48 -6.00 19.75
C LYS A 136 17.62 -6.47 20.93
N LEU A 137 16.54 -5.75 21.24
CA LEU A 137 15.54 -6.13 22.23
C LEU A 137 14.81 -7.40 21.82
N TRP A 138 14.41 -7.55 20.56
CA TRP A 138 13.83 -8.79 20.03
C TRP A 138 14.79 -9.97 20.13
N ARG A 139 16.10 -9.80 19.90
CA ARG A 139 17.07 -10.90 20.09
C ARG A 139 17.22 -11.29 21.56
N MET A 140 17.24 -10.33 22.48
CA MET A 140 17.27 -10.60 23.92
C MET A 140 15.94 -11.18 24.43
N ALA A 141 14.82 -10.76 23.83
CA ALA A 141 13.47 -11.21 24.13
C ALA A 141 13.03 -12.42 23.29
N ALA A 142 13.81 -12.93 22.33
CA ALA A 142 13.46 -14.11 21.54
C ALA A 142 13.39 -15.37 22.43
N ASN A 143 14.04 -15.34 23.59
CA ASN A 143 13.84 -16.31 24.66
C ASN A 143 12.49 -16.13 25.42
N ARG A 144 11.65 -15.18 24.99
CA ARG A 144 10.42 -14.68 25.63
C ARG A 144 9.48 -14.00 24.59
N SER A 145 9.39 -14.56 23.39
CA SER A 145 9.05 -13.85 22.14
C SER A 145 7.57 -13.46 21.90
N GLY A 146 6.71 -13.44 22.91
CA GLY A 146 5.31 -13.10 22.69
C GLY A 146 4.55 -12.96 23.99
N SER A 147 4.54 -11.77 24.54
CA SER A 147 3.71 -11.49 25.72
C SER A 147 2.36 -10.96 25.26
N ALA A 148 1.36 -11.84 25.22
CA ALA A 148 -0.03 -11.42 25.12
C ALA A 148 -0.55 -11.07 26.52
N TYR A 149 -1.12 -9.88 26.69
CA TYR A 149 -1.69 -9.42 27.96
C TYR A 149 -3.21 -9.47 27.87
N PRO A 150 -3.86 -10.58 28.27
CA PRO A 150 -5.32 -10.59 28.38
C PRO A 150 -5.74 -9.68 29.55
N SER A 151 -6.33 -8.53 29.25
CA SER A 151 -6.91 -7.66 30.27
C SER A 151 -8.17 -8.33 30.83
N CYS A 152 -8.10 -8.81 32.07
CA CYS A 152 -9.22 -9.47 32.75
C CYS A 152 -9.69 -8.61 33.92
N THR A 153 -10.92 -8.10 33.84
CA THR A 153 -11.55 -7.28 34.89
C THR A 153 -12.01 -8.08 36.11
N THR A 154 -12.08 -9.41 36.03
CA THR A 154 -12.48 -10.29 37.16
C THR A 154 -11.44 -11.38 37.42
N CYS A 155 -10.70 -11.25 38.52
CA CYS A 155 -9.54 -12.08 38.87
C CYS A 155 -9.90 -13.51 39.32
N ARG A 156 -11.14 -13.76 39.81
CA ARG A 156 -11.51 -15.00 40.52
C ARG A 156 -12.05 -16.14 39.65
N ARG A 157 -12.51 -15.84 38.42
CA ARG A 157 -13.17 -16.82 37.54
C ARG A 157 -12.23 -17.50 36.53
N HIS A 158 -10.96 -17.08 36.46
CA HIS A 158 -10.07 -17.37 35.33
C HIS A 158 -8.89 -18.30 35.63
N ALA A 159 -8.78 -18.88 36.83
CA ALA A 159 -7.76 -19.89 37.12
C ALA A 159 -7.82 -21.08 36.14
N GLY A 160 -9.03 -21.49 35.72
CA GLY A 160 -9.22 -22.53 34.71
C GLY A 160 -8.78 -22.12 33.30
N LEU A 161 -8.92 -20.84 32.95
CA LEU A 161 -8.57 -20.33 31.62
C LEU A 161 -7.05 -20.21 31.45
N LEU A 162 -6.34 -19.88 32.53
CA LEU A 162 -4.87 -19.88 32.57
C LEU A 162 -4.29 -21.29 32.50
N LEU A 163 -4.93 -22.28 33.14
CA LEU A 163 -4.57 -23.69 33.01
C LEU A 163 -4.75 -24.19 31.56
N SER A 164 -5.83 -23.79 30.89
CA SER A 164 -6.02 -24.13 29.47
C SER A 164 -4.99 -23.47 28.55
N ILE A 165 -4.56 -22.23 28.87
CA ILE A 165 -3.53 -21.52 28.09
C ILE A 165 -2.14 -22.12 28.33
N SER A 166 -1.82 -22.55 29.56
CA SER A 166 -0.51 -23.15 29.87
C SER A 166 -0.31 -24.53 29.25
N GLN A 167 -1.37 -25.21 28.83
CA GLN A 167 -1.27 -26.51 28.15
C GLN A 167 -0.99 -26.41 26.65
N GLN A 168 -0.98 -25.20 26.07
CA GLN A 168 -0.64 -25.03 24.67
C GLN A 168 0.88 -25.11 24.46
N PRO A 169 1.37 -25.95 23.53
CA PRO A 169 2.81 -26.12 23.28
C PRO A 169 3.50 -24.87 22.71
N THR A 170 2.73 -23.86 22.31
CA THR A 170 3.20 -22.56 21.80
C THR A 170 3.42 -21.53 22.91
N VAL A 171 3.02 -21.79 24.15
CA VAL A 171 3.07 -20.81 25.25
C VAL A 171 4.20 -21.18 26.22
N GLY A 172 5.24 -20.33 26.27
CA GLY A 172 6.43 -20.60 27.11
C GLY A 172 6.30 -20.14 28.57
N LEU A 173 5.73 -18.96 28.82
CA LEU A 173 5.70 -18.37 30.17
C LEU A 173 4.40 -17.58 30.38
N VAL A 174 3.58 -18.00 31.34
CA VAL A 174 2.36 -17.26 31.75
C VAL A 174 2.67 -16.53 33.05
N ARG A 175 2.65 -15.20 33.04
CA ARG A 175 2.89 -14.38 34.24
C ARG A 175 1.62 -13.65 34.65
N GLY A 176 1.16 -13.92 35.88
CA GLY A 176 0.04 -13.23 36.49
C GLY A 176 0.48 -12.26 37.58
N ASP A 177 -0.31 -11.21 37.79
CA ASP A 177 -0.04 -10.15 38.77
C ASP A 177 -0.05 -10.65 40.24
N TRP A 178 -0.73 -11.78 40.50
CA TRP A 178 -0.66 -12.49 41.77
C TRP A 178 0.74 -13.03 42.13
N SER A 179 1.67 -13.12 41.17
CA SER A 179 3.07 -13.48 41.44
C SER A 179 3.91 -12.33 42.02
N ALA A 180 3.40 -11.10 41.99
CA ALA A 180 4.07 -9.91 42.52
C ALA A 180 3.73 -9.62 43.99
N HIS A 181 2.71 -10.28 44.57
CA HIS A 181 2.38 -10.16 46.00
C HIS A 181 3.28 -11.09 46.85
N PRO A 182 4.19 -10.56 47.69
CA PRO A 182 5.18 -11.37 48.42
C PRO A 182 4.60 -12.21 49.58
N GLY A 183 3.28 -12.26 49.77
CA GLY A 183 2.62 -12.82 50.96
C GLY A 183 2.18 -14.28 50.91
N LYS A 184 2.41 -15.02 49.81
CA LYS A 184 2.13 -16.47 49.71
C LYS A 184 3.19 -17.16 48.86
N ARG A 185 4.40 -17.33 49.40
CA ARG A 185 5.49 -18.09 48.75
C ARG A 185 5.54 -19.56 49.20
N ASP A 186 4.59 -20.01 50.02
CA ASP A 186 4.83 -21.19 50.85
C ASP A 186 4.19 -22.49 50.31
N THR A 187 3.48 -22.45 49.18
CA THR A 187 2.77 -23.65 48.68
C THR A 187 3.07 -24.09 47.24
N GLN A 188 4.09 -23.53 46.57
CA GLN A 188 4.47 -23.96 45.20
C GLN A 188 5.93 -24.40 45.03
N GLY A 189 6.70 -24.52 46.12
CA GLY A 189 8.07 -25.08 46.07
C GLY A 189 8.14 -26.60 45.82
N GLY A 190 7.02 -27.30 45.70
CA GLY A 190 6.99 -28.78 45.73
C GLY A 190 6.74 -29.51 44.41
N ALA A 191 6.34 -28.85 43.31
CA ALA A 191 5.78 -29.58 42.15
C ALA A 191 6.48 -29.35 40.79
N ALA A 192 7.50 -28.48 40.70
CA ALA A 192 8.13 -28.16 39.41
C ALA A 192 9.42 -28.92 39.10
N HIS A 193 9.85 -29.87 39.95
CA HIS A 193 11.07 -30.66 39.75
C HIS A 193 10.84 -32.14 39.35
N ALA A 194 9.63 -32.53 38.97
CA ALA A 194 9.35 -33.90 38.51
C ALA A 194 8.87 -33.89 37.05
N GLY A 195 9.79 -34.10 36.10
CA GLY A 195 9.43 -34.27 34.70
C GLY A 195 10.47 -33.81 33.68
N ALA A 196 11.76 -34.06 33.93
CA ALA A 196 12.78 -34.06 32.88
C ALA A 196 13.55 -35.38 33.01
N GLY A 197 13.07 -36.38 32.27
CA GLY A 197 13.70 -37.66 31.98
C GLY A 197 13.32 -38.02 30.56
#